data_AF-A0A367LZ40-F1
#
_entry.id   AF-A0A367LZ40-F1
#
_cell.length_a   1.000
_cell.length_b   1.000
_cell.length_c   1.000
_cell.angle_alpha   90.00
_cell.angle_beta   90.00
_cell.angle_gamma   90.00
#
_symmetry.space_group_name_H-M   'P 1'
#
loop_
_entity.id
_entity.type
_entity.pdbx_description
1 polymer ?
#
loop_
_entity_poly.entity_id
_entity_poly.type
_entity_poly.pdbx_seq_one_letter_code
_entity_poly.pdbx_strand_id
1 'polypeptide(L)'
;MTAVRRIRAAALPDLPDASWSNALLVGEELVMSGMTAHPATRQAAERGAALDAHSPALGVVGEGIAIVGAAGGQVRPRKKMT
;
A
#
# COMPACT_ATOMS: atom_id res chain seq x y z
N MET A 1 -6.51 -9.01 -25.08
CA MET A 1 -6.29 -9.68 -23.78
C MET A 1 -5.34 -8.79 -22.99
N THR A 2 -5.75 -8.25 -21.83
CA THR A 2 -4.91 -7.33 -21.05
C THR A 2 -4.04 -8.13 -20.09
N ALA A 3 -2.73 -7.89 -20.09
CA ALA A 3 -1.81 -8.57 -19.18
C ALA A 3 -2.05 -8.12 -17.73
N VAL A 4 -2.10 -9.07 -16.80
CA VAL A 4 -2.23 -8.82 -15.37
C VAL A 4 -1.01 -9.36 -14.65
N ARG A 5 -0.32 -8.50 -13.91
CA ARG A 5 0.85 -8.86 -13.11
C ARG A 5 0.62 -8.50 -11.65
N ARG A 6 0.77 -9.47 -10.75
CA ARG A 6 0.72 -9.23 -9.31
C ARG A 6 2.01 -8.54 -8.85
N ILE A 7 1.89 -7.43 -8.14
CA ILE A 7 3.02 -6.66 -7.63
C ILE A 7 3.25 -7.06 -6.17
N ARG A 8 4.50 -7.41 -5.85
CA ARG A 8 4.93 -7.76 -4.48
C ARG A 8 5.95 -6.74 -4.02
N ALA A 9 5.57 -5.90 -3.06
CA ALA A 9 6.50 -5.00 -2.37
C ALA A 9 7.00 -5.70 -1.10
N ALA A 10 8.32 -5.71 -0.87
CA ALA A 10 8.91 -6.39 0.28
C ALA A 10 8.38 -5.87 1.64
N ALA A 11 8.08 -4.57 1.71
CA ALA A 11 7.50 -3.94 2.90
C ALA A 11 6.02 -4.29 3.12
N LEU A 12 5.33 -4.78 2.09
CA LEU A 12 3.90 -5.08 2.08
C LEU A 12 3.65 -6.47 1.48
N PRO A 13 4.09 -7.53 2.18
CA PRO A 13 3.86 -8.88 1.71
C PRO A 13 2.36 -9.18 1.68
N ASP A 14 1.92 -9.84 0.60
CA ASP A 14 0.60 -10.47 0.60
C ASP A 14 0.62 -11.61 1.61
N LEU A 15 -0.29 -11.59 2.57
CA LEU A 15 -0.43 -12.68 3.53
C LEU A 15 -1.02 -13.91 2.81
N PRO A 16 -0.52 -15.14 3.06
CA PRO A 16 -1.04 -16.35 2.44
C PRO A 16 -2.54 -16.57 2.66
N ASP A 17 -3.06 -16.10 3.80
CA ASP A 17 -4.46 -16.24 4.21
C ASP A 17 -5.35 -15.10 3.71
N ALA A 18 -4.78 -14.08 3.05
CA ALA A 18 -5.55 -12.97 2.50
C ALA A 18 -6.25 -13.38 1.21
N SER A 19 -7.54 -13.07 1.11
CA SER A 19 -8.33 -13.26 -0.12
C SER A 19 -8.14 -12.15 -1.16
N TRP A 20 -7.22 -11.21 -0.91
CA TRP A 20 -6.91 -10.08 -1.79
C TRP A 20 -5.43 -10.02 -2.18
N SER A 21 -5.10 -9.12 -3.11
CA SER A 21 -3.72 -8.78 -3.49
C SER A 21 -3.49 -7.32 -3.18
N ASN A 22 -2.40 -6.97 -2.49
CA ASN A 22 -2.08 -5.59 -2.15
C ASN A 22 -1.99 -4.70 -3.40
N ALA A 23 -1.45 -5.23 -4.50
CA ALA A 23 -1.42 -4.54 -5.78
C ALA A 23 -1.41 -5.46 -7.01
N LEU A 24 -2.12 -5.01 -8.04
CA LEU A 24 -2.19 -5.62 -9.36
C LEU A 24 -1.89 -4.57 -10.42
N LEU A 25 -0.98 -4.87 -11.33
CA LEU A 25 -0.75 -4.09 -12.55
C LEU A 25 -1.58 -4.71 -13.67
N VAL A 26 -2.58 -3.98 -14.16
CA VAL A 26 -3.50 -4.39 -15.22
C VAL A 26 -3.21 -3.53 -16.45
N GLY A 27 -2.43 -4.05 -17.38
CA GLY A 27 -1.84 -3.24 -18.45
C GLY A 27 -0.91 -2.17 -17.87
N GLU A 28 -1.32 -0.91 -17.96
CA GLU A 28 -0.60 0.26 -17.42
C GLU A 28 -1.23 0.79 -16.12
N GLU A 29 -2.33 0.19 -15.66
CA GLU A 29 -3.06 0.65 -14.48
C GLU A 29 -2.65 -0.13 -13.23
N LEU A 30 -2.21 0.59 -12.20
CA LEU A 30 -1.87 0.01 -10.91
C LEU A 30 -3.10 0.08 -9.98
N VAL A 31 -3.74 -1.05 -9.80
CA VAL A 31 -4.87 -1.24 -8.87
C VAL A 31 -4.29 -1.64 -7.52
N MET A 32 -4.62 -0.90 -6.46
CA MET A 32 -4.17 -1.16 -5.10
C MET A 32 -5.38 -1.41 -4.19
N SER A 33 -5.23 -2.33 -3.23
CA SER A 33 -6.18 -2.44 -2.13
C SER A 33 -6.13 -1.20 -1.23
N GLY A 34 -7.16 -1.03 -0.41
CA GLY A 34 -7.18 0.01 0.62
C GLY A 34 -6.00 -0.18 1.57
N MET A 35 -5.08 0.78 1.59
CA MET A 35 -3.91 0.76 2.46
C MET A 35 -4.25 1.41 3.79
N THR A 36 -3.69 0.87 4.87
CA THR A 36 -3.90 1.38 6.23
C THR A 36 -2.56 1.40 6.92
N ALA A 37 -2.34 2.33 7.85
CA ALA A 37 -1.09 2.38 8.63
C ALA A 37 -0.96 1.24 9.67
N HIS A 38 -1.73 0.16 9.54
CA HIS A 38 -1.54 -1.05 10.33
C HIS A 38 -0.33 -1.83 9.79
N PRO A 39 0.61 -2.32 10.63
CA PRO A 39 0.52 -2.48 12.08
C PRO A 39 1.09 -1.32 12.91
N ALA A 40 1.61 -0.26 12.30
CA ALA A 40 2.28 0.84 13.00
C ALA A 40 1.34 1.54 14.00
N THR A 41 0.08 1.75 13.62
CA THR A 41 -0.96 2.31 14.51
C THR A 41 -1.24 1.42 15.72
N ARG A 42 -1.30 0.10 15.52
CA ARG A 42 -1.50 -0.88 16.60
C ARG A 42 -0.33 -0.87 17.59
N GLN A 43 0.90 -0.91 17.08
CA GLN A 43 2.09 -0.86 17.92
C GLN A 43 2.21 0.45 18.70
N ALA A 44 1.81 1.58 18.10
CA ALA A 44 1.82 2.87 18.76
C ALA A 44 0.77 2.94 19.88
N ALA A 45 -0.42 2.39 19.66
CA ALA A 45 -1.45 2.26 20.69
C ALA A 45 -1.01 1.34 21.85
N GLU A 46 -0.39 0.19 21.54
CA GLU A 46 0.15 -0.75 22.54
C GLU A 46 1.29 -0.13 23.37
N ARG A 47 2.05 0.82 22.80
CA ARG A 47 3.09 1.60 23.51
C ARG A 47 2.54 2.80 24.28
N GLY A 48 1.22 3.02 24.30
CA GLY A 48 0.59 4.18 24.96
C GLY A 48 0.83 5.51 24.23
N ALA A 49 1.34 5.48 23.00
CA ALA A 49 1.64 6.64 22.18
C ALA A 49 0.81 6.60 20.89
N ALA A 50 -0.52 6.56 21.02
CA ALA A 50 -1.43 6.51 19.88
C ALA A 50 -1.14 7.65 18.89
N LEU A 51 -0.98 7.28 17.62
CA LEU A 51 -0.68 8.24 16.57
C LEU A 51 -1.87 9.19 16.35
N ASP A 52 -1.58 10.48 16.13
CA ASP A 52 -2.55 11.45 15.65
C ASP A 52 -3.04 11.10 14.23
N ALA A 53 -4.05 11.75 13.68
CA ALA A 53 -4.55 11.40 12.34
C ALA A 53 -3.55 11.70 11.20
N HIS A 54 -2.56 12.56 11.43
CA HIS A 54 -1.59 12.97 10.42
C HIS A 54 -0.51 11.90 10.16
N SER A 55 0.00 11.28 11.23
CA SER A 55 1.10 10.31 11.12
C SER A 55 0.72 9.01 10.37
N PRO A 56 -0.48 8.42 10.57
CA PRO A 56 -1.01 7.30 9.79
C PRO A 56 -1.20 7.64 8.31
N ALA A 57 -1.62 8.86 7.99
CA ALA A 57 -1.81 9.29 6.61
C ALA A 57 -0.49 9.30 5.83
N LEU A 58 0.60 9.75 6.46
CA LEU A 58 1.94 9.69 5.86
C LEU A 58 2.43 8.24 5.69
N GLY A 59 2.13 7.36 6.64
CA GLY A 59 2.42 5.92 6.52
C GLY A 59 1.77 5.29 5.30
N VAL A 60 0.46 5.55 5.11
CA VAL A 60 -0.32 5.06 3.97
C VAL A 60 0.23 5.58 2.63
N VAL A 61 0.67 6.84 2.58
CA VAL A 61 1.32 7.40 1.39
C VAL A 61 2.64 6.68 1.12
N GLY A 62 3.50 6.48 2.13
CA GLY A 62 4.77 5.77 2.00
C GLY A 62 4.61 4.34 1.51
N GLU A 63 3.60 3.63 2.00
CA GLU A 63 3.22 2.30 1.52
C GLU A 63 2.85 2.31 0.03
N GLY A 64 2.05 3.29 -0.38
CA GLY A 64 1.71 3.54 -1.76
C GLY A 64 2.93 3.77 -2.66
N ILE A 65 3.92 4.51 -2.16
CA ILE A 65 5.19 4.75 -2.87
C ILE A 65 5.97 3.45 -3.04
N ALA A 66 6.04 2.62 -1.99
CA ALA A 66 6.73 1.33 -2.03
C ALA A 66 6.14 0.38 -3.09
N ILE A 67 4.81 0.35 -3.23
CA ILE A 67 4.13 -0.44 -4.26
C ILE A 67 4.45 0.07 -5.67
N VAL A 68 4.39 1.40 -5.89
CA VAL A 68 4.71 2.01 -7.18
C VAL A 68 6.15 1.71 -7.59
N GLY A 69 7.09 1.80 -6.63
CA GLY A 69 8.49 1.42 -6.84
C GLY A 69 8.64 -0.07 -7.20
N ALA A 70 7.93 -0.96 -6.52
CA ALA A 70 7.93 -2.40 -6.82
C ALA A 70 7.32 -2.74 -8.19
N ALA A 71 6.42 -1.91 -8.70
CA ALA A 71 5.88 -2.03 -10.06
C ALA A 71 6.88 -1.57 -11.15
N GLY A 72 8.01 -0.96 -10.77
CA GLY A 72 8.97 -0.33 -11.68
C GLY A 72 8.58 1.09 -12.10
N GLY A 73 7.60 1.69 -11.42
CA GLY A 73 7.11 3.05 -11.68
C GLY A 73 7.76 4.10 -10.80
N GLN A 74 7.60 5.36 -11.19
CA GLN A 74 7.91 6.53 -10.35
C GLN A 74 6.61 7.15 -9.84
N VAL A 75 6.63 7.66 -8.62
CA VAL A 75 5.47 8.33 -8.01
C VAL A 75 5.19 9.62 -8.78
N ARG A 76 4.15 9.57 -9.61
CA ARG A 76 3.54 10.73 -10.24
C ARG A 76 2.29 11.11 -9.45
N PRO A 77 1.81 12.36 -9.52
CA PRO A 77 0.55 12.75 -8.88
C PRO A 77 -0.55 11.73 -9.25
N ARG A 78 -1.08 11.06 -8.23
CA ARG A 78 -2.13 10.04 -8.39
C ARG A 78 -3.36 10.69 -9.00
N LYS A 79 -3.98 10.02 -9.97
CA LYS A 79 -5.25 10.50 -10.56
C LYS A 79 -6.41 10.53 -9.56
N LYS A 80 -6.37 9.69 -8.52
CA LYS A 80 -7.44 9.59 -7.52
C LYS A 80 -6.91 8.98 -6.20
N MET A 81 -7.39 9.48 -5.06
CA MET A 81 -7.24 8.90 -3.72
C MET A 81 -8.65 8.79 -3.14
N THR A 82 -9.03 7.63 -2.57
CA THR A 82 -10.36 7.39 -1.98
C THR A 82 -10.19 7.02 -0.52
#